data_AF-A0A945ATJ5-F1
#
_entry.id   AF-A0A945ATJ5-F1
#
_cell.length_a   1.000
_cell.length_b   1.000
_cell.length_c   1.000
_cell.angle_alpha   90.00
_cell.angle_beta   90.00
_cell.angle_gamma   90.00
#
_symmetry.space_group_name_H-M   'P 1'
#
loop_
_entity.id
_entity.type
_entity.pdbx_description
1 polymer ?
#
loop_
_entity_poly.entity_id
_entity_poly.type
_entity_poly.pdbx_seq_one_letter_code
_entity_poly.pdbx_strand_id
1 'polypeptide(L)'
;MPISLPPITRRQFGKRSLTLGAMAMTTSPALTAADSESVRLDQNRVALLADTHISADPNRVYPGTKWPGSPVREGDHESVHIANSLIEAAKGVIELNPRPAHLIVNGDCALSNGKEDEYKEFLRLVEPIRAAGITVHVTIGNHDNRKNLWKLLPFLKEEQFGIQAGVVELPHANLILLDSGKGTLGDKQLRWLSKELDERTDRPAIIYGHFNPCPNRGIRPNKGMHDGPSLLNLLAKRKHARAYIYGHTHEWQYDRRDHLCLINQPAVSYYFGKGHAHGWIDMRLTEMSAELELRCINPNHKQNGDQKQVTLKDPEVLS
;
A
#
# COMPACT_ATOMS: atom_id res chain seq x y z
N MET A 1 -1.82 6.41 15.40
CA MET A 1 -0.78 6.62 14.37
C MET A 1 -0.83 5.50 13.33
N PRO A 2 -0.34 5.74 12.09
CA PRO A 2 -0.19 4.72 11.07
C PRO A 2 1.05 3.87 11.38
N ILE A 3 1.02 2.59 11.02
CA ILE A 3 2.14 1.67 11.33
C ILE A 3 3.26 1.96 10.33
N SER A 4 4.35 2.57 10.78
CA SER A 4 5.49 2.89 9.93
C SER A 4 6.71 2.06 10.30
N LEU A 5 7.19 1.24 9.37
CA LEU A 5 8.35 0.40 9.52
C LEU A 5 9.56 1.13 8.92
N PRO A 6 10.44 1.72 9.75
CA PRO A 6 11.60 2.44 9.24
C PRO A 6 12.59 1.48 8.55
N PRO A 7 13.51 2.02 7.73
CA PRO A 7 14.57 1.24 7.11
C PRO A 7 15.38 0.47 8.15
N ILE A 8 15.89 -0.70 7.76
CA ILE A 8 16.76 -1.48 8.64
C ILE A 8 18.16 -0.88 8.54
N THR A 9 18.62 -0.28 9.63
CA THR A 9 19.96 0.31 9.68
C THR A 9 21.04 -0.77 9.71
N ARG A 10 22.24 -0.49 9.16
CA ARG A 10 23.40 -1.42 9.20
C ARG A 10 23.71 -1.96 10.60
N ARG A 11 23.51 -1.15 11.66
CA ARG A 11 23.70 -1.53 13.07
C ARG A 11 22.68 -2.58 13.54
N GLN A 12 21.45 -2.55 13.03
CA GLN A 12 20.41 -3.54 13.36
C GLN A 12 20.65 -4.87 12.64
N PHE A 13 21.22 -4.83 11.43
CA PHE A 13 21.61 -6.03 10.68
C PHE A 13 22.72 -6.82 11.40
N GLY A 14 23.80 -6.15 11.81
CA GLY A 14 24.91 -6.79 12.52
C GLY A 14 24.54 -7.41 13.87
N LYS A 15 23.57 -6.82 14.60
CA LYS A 15 23.06 -7.41 15.85
C LYS A 15 22.23 -8.68 15.61
N ARG A 16 21.45 -8.74 14.53
CA ARG A 16 20.65 -9.93 14.19
C ARG A 16 21.55 -11.12 13.79
N SER A 17 22.65 -10.86 13.07
CA SER A 17 23.64 -11.89 12.69
C SER A 17 24.36 -12.51 13.90
N LEU A 18 24.57 -11.75 14.98
CA LEU A 18 25.23 -12.24 16.20
C LEU A 18 24.30 -13.12 17.07
N THR A 19 22.98 -12.91 17.04
CA THR A 19 22.01 -13.73 17.78
C THR A 19 21.68 -15.08 17.15
N LEU A 20 22.00 -15.30 15.87
CA LEU A 20 21.88 -16.59 15.17
C LEU A 20 23.19 -17.39 15.13
N GLY A 21 24.24 -16.90 15.81
CA GLY A 21 25.56 -17.50 15.84
C GLY A 21 25.69 -18.66 16.84
N ALA A 22 25.02 -19.78 16.57
CA ALA A 22 25.44 -21.10 17.06
C ALA A 22 24.81 -22.23 16.22
N MET A 23 24.92 -22.20 14.89
CA MET A 23 24.98 -23.42 14.06
C MET A 23 25.38 -23.08 12.62
N ALA A 24 26.48 -23.73 12.19
CA ALA A 24 26.99 -23.88 10.83
C ALA A 24 27.36 -22.60 10.05
N MET A 25 28.67 -22.31 10.03
CA MET A 25 29.30 -21.50 8.99
C MET A 25 29.23 -22.23 7.65
N THR A 26 28.33 -21.80 6.77
CA THR A 26 28.53 -21.89 5.32
C THR A 26 28.53 -20.47 4.77
N THR A 27 29.73 -19.94 4.56
CA THR A 27 29.96 -18.65 3.90
C THR A 27 29.47 -18.74 2.46
N SER A 28 28.29 -18.18 2.17
CA SER A 28 27.94 -17.84 0.79
C SER A 28 28.77 -16.61 0.37
N PRO A 29 29.56 -16.69 -0.71
CA PRO A 29 30.35 -15.56 -1.19
C PRO A 29 29.44 -14.66 -2.03
N ALA A 30 28.68 -13.80 -1.35
CA ALA A 30 28.04 -12.67 -2.01
C ALA A 30 27.94 -11.56 -0.98
N LEU A 31 29.03 -10.79 -0.85
CA LEU A 31 29.07 -9.36 -0.50
C LEU A 31 30.52 -8.99 -0.16
N THR A 32 31.40 -9.10 -1.15
CA THR A 32 32.67 -8.35 -1.16
C THR A 32 32.64 -7.44 -2.39
N ALA A 33 32.35 -6.17 -2.10
CA ALA A 33 32.68 -4.95 -2.83
C ALA A 33 32.50 -4.92 -4.36
N ALA A 34 31.47 -4.21 -4.80
CA ALA A 34 31.66 -3.17 -5.80
C ALA A 34 31.10 -1.87 -5.19
N ASP A 35 31.83 -0.77 -5.34
CA ASP A 35 31.32 0.60 -5.22
C ASP A 35 30.19 0.80 -6.25
N SER A 36 29.03 0.18 -6.04
CA SER A 36 27.84 0.57 -6.77
C SER A 36 27.48 1.96 -6.28
N GLU A 37 27.41 2.94 -7.18
CA GLU A 37 26.75 4.22 -6.89
C GLU A 37 25.54 3.93 -5.99
N SER A 38 25.54 4.48 -4.77
CA SER A 38 24.46 4.21 -3.84
C SER A 38 23.15 4.64 -4.51
N VAL A 39 22.32 3.68 -4.93
CA VAL A 39 21.06 3.96 -5.63
C VAL A 39 20.33 5.04 -4.84
N ARG A 40 20.14 6.21 -5.48
CA ARG A 40 19.58 7.39 -4.81
C ARG A 40 18.13 7.12 -4.42
N LEU A 41 17.81 7.38 -3.14
CA LEU A 41 16.43 7.42 -2.69
C LEU A 41 15.78 8.74 -3.15
N ASP A 42 14.59 8.63 -3.72
CA ASP A 42 13.76 9.76 -4.13
C ASP A 42 12.59 9.93 -3.15
N GLN A 43 12.58 11.06 -2.45
CA GLN A 43 11.54 11.43 -1.48
C GLN A 43 10.19 11.72 -2.15
N ASN A 44 10.20 12.00 -3.45
CA ASN A 44 9.00 12.26 -4.23
C ASN A 44 8.47 11.02 -4.95
N ARG A 45 9.12 9.86 -4.79
CA ARG A 45 8.68 8.60 -5.39
C ARG A 45 8.19 7.65 -4.30
N VAL A 46 6.99 7.11 -4.51
CA VAL A 46 6.29 6.25 -3.55
C VAL A 46 5.79 5.00 -4.26
N ALA A 47 6.13 3.83 -3.75
CA ALA A 47 5.51 2.58 -4.20
C ALA A 47 4.18 2.34 -3.46
N LEU A 48 3.12 1.99 -4.16
CA LEU A 48 1.81 1.73 -3.57
C LEU A 48 1.39 0.29 -3.83
N LEU A 49 1.23 -0.46 -2.74
CA LEU A 49 0.73 -1.82 -2.71
C LEU A 49 -0.62 -1.82 -1.99
N ALA A 50 -1.46 -2.80 -2.28
CA ALA A 50 -2.70 -3.08 -1.55
C ALA A 50 -3.00 -4.58 -1.63
N ASP A 51 -3.75 -5.10 -0.67
CA ASP A 51 -4.32 -6.46 -0.74
C ASP A 51 -3.22 -7.52 -0.99
N THR A 52 -2.18 -7.51 -0.14
CA THR A 52 -1.10 -8.50 -0.21
C THR A 52 -1.53 -9.89 0.27
N HIS A 53 -2.54 -9.95 1.16
CA HIS A 53 -3.17 -11.17 1.65
C HIS A 53 -2.19 -12.28 2.02
N ILE A 54 -1.16 -11.97 2.81
CA ILE A 54 -0.11 -12.92 3.16
C ILE A 54 -0.65 -14.04 4.06
N SER A 55 -0.38 -15.27 3.65
CA SER A 55 -0.69 -16.51 4.38
C SER A 55 0.44 -16.86 5.34
N ALA A 56 0.13 -17.56 6.43
CA ALA A 56 1.15 -18.16 7.30
C ALA A 56 1.92 -19.30 6.59
N ASP A 57 1.28 -19.97 5.63
CA ASP A 57 1.95 -20.91 4.71
C ASP A 57 2.61 -20.11 3.57
N PRO A 58 3.96 -20.09 3.48
CA PRO A 58 4.69 -19.35 2.45
C PRO A 58 4.46 -19.92 1.05
N ASN A 59 4.06 -21.19 0.91
CA ASN A 59 3.84 -21.85 -0.37
C ASN A 59 2.37 -21.79 -0.82
N ARG A 60 1.56 -20.94 -0.19
CA ARG A 60 0.12 -20.88 -0.44
C ARG A 60 -0.16 -20.44 -1.88
N VAL A 61 -0.69 -21.39 -2.65
CA VAL A 61 -1.38 -21.13 -3.92
C VAL A 61 -2.86 -20.89 -3.62
N TYR A 62 -3.39 -19.77 -4.10
CA TYR A 62 -4.75 -19.33 -3.81
C TYR A 62 -5.56 -19.16 -5.10
N PRO A 63 -6.77 -19.75 -5.21
CA PRO A 63 -7.62 -19.62 -6.40
C PRO A 63 -8.28 -18.24 -6.41
N GLY A 64 -7.57 -17.24 -6.93
CA GLY A 64 -7.92 -15.83 -6.80
C GLY A 64 -9.30 -15.46 -7.31
N THR A 65 -9.72 -16.10 -8.40
CA THR A 65 -11.02 -15.83 -9.03
C THR A 65 -12.16 -16.68 -8.47
N LYS A 66 -11.91 -17.52 -7.46
CA LYS A 66 -12.92 -18.36 -6.82
C LYS A 66 -13.48 -17.70 -5.57
N TRP A 67 -14.74 -17.29 -5.65
CA TRP A 67 -15.48 -16.69 -4.55
C TRP A 67 -16.99 -16.90 -4.73
N PRO A 68 -17.82 -16.82 -3.67
CA PRO A 68 -19.26 -17.06 -3.77
C PRO A 68 -19.95 -16.09 -4.74
N GLY A 69 -20.49 -16.61 -5.84
CA GLY A 69 -21.10 -15.80 -6.90
C GLY A 69 -20.14 -15.34 -8.00
N SER A 70 -18.91 -15.88 -8.04
CA SER A 70 -17.97 -15.61 -9.12
C SER A 70 -18.57 -15.96 -10.48
N PRO A 71 -18.42 -15.08 -11.49
CA PRO A 71 -18.83 -15.39 -12.86
C PRO A 71 -17.85 -16.34 -13.57
N VAL A 72 -16.72 -16.69 -12.94
CA VAL A 72 -15.72 -17.60 -13.51
C VAL A 72 -16.16 -19.05 -13.30
N ARG A 73 -16.09 -19.86 -14.36
CA ARG A 73 -16.45 -21.29 -14.33
C ARG A 73 -15.44 -22.08 -13.49
N GLU A 74 -15.87 -23.17 -12.87
CA GLU A 74 -15.05 -23.98 -11.93
C GLU A 74 -13.70 -24.43 -12.52
N GLY A 75 -13.64 -24.78 -13.81
CA GLY A 75 -12.41 -25.18 -14.50
C GLY A 75 -11.55 -24.02 -15.04
N ASP A 76 -12.02 -22.79 -14.93
CA ASP A 76 -11.39 -21.58 -15.49
C ASP A 76 -10.77 -20.68 -14.42
N HIS A 77 -10.76 -21.12 -13.15
CA HIS A 77 -10.20 -20.32 -12.07
C HIS A 77 -8.69 -20.11 -12.21
N GLU A 78 -8.26 -18.87 -12.00
CA GLU A 78 -6.85 -18.50 -12.03
C GLU A 78 -6.31 -18.55 -10.60
N SER A 79 -5.13 -19.15 -10.45
CA SER A 79 -4.46 -19.28 -9.15
C SER A 79 -3.23 -18.41 -9.09
N VAL A 80 -2.97 -17.84 -7.91
CA VAL A 80 -1.76 -17.05 -7.66
C VAL A 80 -0.98 -17.64 -6.50
N HIS A 81 0.33 -17.52 -6.55
CA HIS A 81 1.18 -17.86 -5.42
C HIS A 81 1.41 -16.60 -4.59
N ILE A 82 0.74 -16.51 -3.44
CA ILE A 82 0.60 -15.26 -2.66
C ILE A 82 1.96 -14.64 -2.31
N ALA A 83 2.85 -15.41 -1.69
CA ALA A 83 4.16 -14.88 -1.28
C ALA A 83 5.02 -14.45 -2.47
N ASN A 84 5.03 -15.24 -3.56
CA ASN A 84 5.76 -14.92 -4.78
C ASN A 84 5.27 -13.61 -5.42
N SER A 85 3.96 -13.33 -5.40
CA SER A 85 3.44 -12.04 -5.87
C SER A 85 4.05 -10.85 -5.11
N LEU A 86 4.17 -10.93 -3.78
CA LEU A 86 4.82 -9.87 -3.00
C LEU A 86 6.34 -9.84 -3.22
N ILE A 87 6.99 -11.00 -3.41
CA ILE A 87 8.43 -11.07 -3.74
C ILE A 87 8.72 -10.37 -5.07
N GLU A 88 7.93 -10.64 -6.12
CA GLU A 88 8.11 -10.00 -7.42
C GLU A 88 7.80 -8.49 -7.37
N ALA A 89 6.77 -8.08 -6.63
CA ALA A 89 6.51 -6.66 -6.38
C ALA A 89 7.70 -5.99 -5.65
N ALA A 90 8.24 -6.64 -4.61
CA ALA A 90 9.36 -6.14 -3.83
C ALA A 90 10.63 -5.98 -4.70
N LYS A 91 10.93 -6.96 -5.57
CA LYS A 91 12.04 -6.84 -6.54
C LYS A 91 11.84 -5.63 -7.45
N GLY A 92 10.67 -5.51 -8.07
CA GLY A 92 10.36 -4.39 -8.95
C GLY A 92 10.50 -3.03 -8.27
N VAL A 93 10.05 -2.91 -7.01
CA VAL A 93 10.22 -1.69 -6.20
C VAL A 93 11.69 -1.38 -5.92
N ILE A 94 12.48 -2.38 -5.53
CA ILE A 94 13.90 -2.22 -5.14
C ILE A 94 14.78 -1.86 -6.36
N GLU A 95 14.42 -2.37 -7.54
CA GLU A 95 15.11 -2.16 -8.82
C GLU A 95 14.84 -0.78 -9.45
N LEU A 96 13.83 -0.04 -8.98
CA LEU A 96 13.58 1.32 -9.44
C LEU A 96 14.81 2.22 -9.21
N ASN A 97 15.15 3.02 -10.23
CA ASN A 97 16.18 4.04 -10.17
C ASN A 97 15.64 5.39 -10.69
N PRO A 98 15.58 6.46 -9.87
CA PRO A 98 15.89 6.46 -8.44
C PRO A 98 14.88 5.61 -7.65
N ARG A 99 15.32 5.05 -6.53
CA ARG A 99 14.50 4.15 -5.70
C ARG A 99 13.52 4.96 -4.86
N PRO A 100 12.25 4.55 -4.68
CA PRO A 100 11.32 5.24 -3.80
C PRO A 100 11.83 5.27 -2.35
N ALA A 101 11.69 6.42 -1.68
CA ALA A 101 11.98 6.51 -0.24
C ALA A 101 10.86 5.92 0.63
N HIS A 102 9.64 5.84 0.08
CA HIS A 102 8.43 5.41 0.78
C HIS A 102 7.71 4.29 0.02
N LEU A 103 7.11 3.38 0.77
CA LEU A 103 6.17 2.40 0.26
C LEU A 103 4.93 2.40 1.17
N ILE A 104 3.73 2.38 0.58
CA ILE A 104 2.47 2.21 1.32
C ILE A 104 1.91 0.83 0.99
N VAL A 105 1.59 0.04 2.02
CA VAL A 105 0.74 -1.14 1.93
C VAL A 105 -0.65 -0.76 2.43
N ASN A 106 -1.59 -0.61 1.51
CA ASN A 106 -2.91 -0.06 1.77
C ASN A 106 -3.93 -1.13 2.20
N GLY A 107 -3.68 -1.77 3.34
CA GLY A 107 -4.57 -2.74 3.97
C GLY A 107 -4.55 -4.13 3.35
N ASP A 108 -5.23 -5.04 4.05
CA ASP A 108 -5.28 -6.47 3.78
C ASP A 108 -3.87 -7.07 3.63
N CYS A 109 -3.07 -6.86 4.69
CA CYS A 109 -1.73 -7.41 4.77
C CYS A 109 -1.76 -8.93 4.98
N ALA A 110 -2.72 -9.42 5.76
CA ALA A 110 -2.91 -10.84 6.06
C ALA A 110 -4.05 -11.46 5.24
N LEU A 111 -3.95 -12.76 4.93
CA LEU A 111 -4.95 -13.48 4.13
C LEU A 111 -6.27 -13.71 4.87
N SER A 112 -6.19 -14.17 6.13
CA SER A 112 -7.36 -14.65 6.84
C SER A 112 -7.98 -13.58 7.74
N ASN A 113 -7.52 -13.47 8.98
CA ASN A 113 -8.05 -12.52 9.97
C ASN A 113 -6.95 -11.91 10.85
N GLY A 114 -5.77 -11.71 10.26
CA GLY A 114 -4.64 -11.04 10.91
C GLY A 114 -4.03 -11.88 12.01
N LYS A 115 -3.74 -13.15 11.73
CA LYS A 115 -3.04 -14.01 12.68
C LYS A 115 -1.58 -13.59 12.80
N GLU A 116 -0.98 -13.84 13.96
CA GLU A 116 0.41 -13.45 14.20
C GLU A 116 1.38 -14.12 13.21
N ASP A 117 1.15 -15.37 12.81
CA ASP A 117 2.04 -16.06 11.86
C ASP A 117 1.92 -15.50 10.43
N GLU A 118 0.75 -15.02 10.01
CA GLU A 118 0.59 -14.28 8.74
C GLU A 118 1.40 -12.99 8.76
N TYR A 119 1.39 -12.27 9.90
CA TYR A 119 2.19 -11.06 10.05
C TYR A 119 3.68 -11.32 10.15
N LYS A 120 4.12 -12.42 10.77
CA LYS A 120 5.55 -12.81 10.75
C LYS A 120 6.02 -13.02 9.31
N GLU A 121 5.22 -13.69 8.50
CA GLU A 121 5.53 -13.91 7.09
C GLU A 121 5.50 -12.60 6.29
N PHE A 122 4.47 -11.77 6.48
CA PHE A 122 4.41 -10.44 5.87
C PHE A 122 5.65 -9.60 6.21
N LEU A 123 6.02 -9.53 7.49
CA LEU A 123 7.20 -8.79 7.95
C LEU A 123 8.51 -9.33 7.36
N ARG A 124 8.62 -10.67 7.20
CA ARG A 124 9.75 -11.31 6.52
C ARG A 124 9.82 -10.91 5.04
N LEU A 125 8.67 -10.85 4.36
CA LEU A 125 8.59 -10.52 2.93
C LEU A 125 8.85 -9.03 2.63
N VAL A 126 8.51 -8.12 3.55
CA VAL A 126 8.82 -6.69 3.40
C VAL A 126 10.19 -6.30 3.97
N GLU A 127 10.92 -7.21 4.63
CA GLU A 127 12.26 -6.96 5.16
C GLU A 127 13.27 -6.52 4.06
N PRO A 128 13.33 -7.15 2.86
CA PRO A 128 14.21 -6.71 1.78
C PRO A 128 13.95 -5.26 1.33
N ILE A 129 12.69 -4.84 1.27
CA ILE A 129 12.30 -3.45 0.94
C ILE A 129 12.89 -2.48 1.97
N ARG A 130 12.78 -2.81 3.26
CA ARG A 130 13.31 -1.99 4.35
C ARG A 130 14.85 -2.00 4.38
N ALA A 131 15.47 -3.12 4.05
CA ALA A 131 16.92 -3.23 3.93
C ALA A 131 17.46 -2.40 2.75
N ALA A 132 16.65 -2.19 1.70
CA ALA A 132 16.98 -1.33 0.56
C ALA A 132 16.87 0.19 0.85
N GLY A 133 16.54 0.57 2.09
CA GLY A 133 16.46 1.96 2.54
C GLY A 133 15.04 2.56 2.53
N ILE A 134 14.03 1.78 2.18
CA ILE A 134 12.65 2.25 1.98
C ILE A 134 11.88 2.19 3.30
N THR A 135 11.15 3.25 3.64
CA THR A 135 10.19 3.24 4.77
C THR A 135 8.87 2.63 4.32
N VAL A 136 8.38 1.62 5.04
CA VAL A 136 7.11 0.95 4.72
C VAL A 136 6.01 1.44 5.66
N HIS A 137 5.00 2.10 5.13
CA HIS A 137 3.82 2.53 5.86
C HIS A 137 2.67 1.56 5.61
N VAL A 138 1.96 1.15 6.65
CA VAL A 138 0.91 0.14 6.59
C VAL A 138 -0.40 0.73 7.10
N THR A 139 -1.45 0.66 6.26
CA THR A 139 -2.84 0.87 6.68
C THR A 139 -3.50 -0.48 6.97
N ILE A 140 -4.66 -0.46 7.64
CA ILE A 140 -5.35 -1.66 8.09
C ILE A 140 -6.56 -1.93 7.18
N GLY A 141 -6.63 -3.13 6.63
CA GLY A 141 -7.80 -3.64 5.90
C GLY A 141 -8.75 -4.46 6.77
N ASN A 142 -9.78 -5.05 6.16
CA ASN A 142 -10.75 -5.87 6.89
C ASN A 142 -10.25 -7.26 7.24
N HIS A 143 -9.23 -7.78 6.54
CA HIS A 143 -8.57 -9.02 6.91
C HIS A 143 -7.53 -8.83 8.01
N ASP A 144 -7.23 -7.58 8.39
CA ASP A 144 -6.19 -7.27 9.33
C ASP A 144 -6.67 -7.21 10.79
N ASN A 145 -5.80 -7.66 11.69
CA ASN A 145 -5.92 -7.47 13.12
C ASN A 145 -4.75 -6.62 13.63
N ARG A 146 -5.01 -5.32 13.72
CA ARG A 146 -4.07 -4.32 14.22
C ARG A 146 -3.37 -4.74 15.53
N LYS A 147 -4.10 -5.31 16.50
CA LYS A 147 -3.52 -5.70 17.79
C LYS A 147 -2.45 -6.78 17.63
N ASN A 148 -2.69 -7.76 16.76
CA ASN A 148 -1.72 -8.83 16.51
C ASN A 148 -0.48 -8.31 15.77
N LEU A 149 -0.66 -7.39 14.80
CA LEU A 149 0.47 -6.74 14.13
C LEU A 149 1.33 -5.94 15.14
N TRP A 150 0.71 -5.17 16.05
CA TRP A 150 1.44 -4.42 17.08
C TRP A 150 2.26 -5.28 18.03
N LYS A 151 1.78 -6.48 18.39
CA LYS A 151 2.54 -7.40 19.25
C LYS A 151 3.90 -7.77 18.66
N LEU A 152 3.99 -7.82 17.33
CA LEU A 152 5.22 -8.14 16.60
C LEU A 152 6.11 -6.91 16.36
N LEU A 153 5.59 -5.71 16.63
CA LEU A 153 6.28 -4.43 16.45
C LEU A 153 6.44 -3.68 17.79
N PRO A 154 6.98 -4.31 18.85
CA PRO A 154 7.07 -3.69 20.17
C PRO A 154 8.06 -2.51 20.23
N PHE A 155 8.84 -2.29 19.18
CA PHE A 155 9.73 -1.14 19.05
C PHE A 155 9.01 0.15 18.60
N LEU A 156 7.74 0.05 18.20
CA LEU A 156 6.87 1.19 17.84
C LEU A 156 5.92 1.60 18.98
N LYS A 157 6.25 1.26 20.24
CA LYS A 157 5.34 1.29 21.41
C LYS A 157 4.62 2.61 21.70
N GLU A 158 5.16 3.76 21.31
CA GLU A 158 4.53 5.07 21.57
C GLU A 158 3.35 5.38 20.62
N GLU A 159 3.18 4.62 19.54
CA GLU A 159 2.19 4.87 18.50
C GLU A 159 0.81 4.22 18.73
N GLN A 160 0.63 3.52 19.87
CA GLN A 160 -0.55 2.70 20.15
C GLN A 160 -1.79 3.49 20.61
N PHE A 161 -1.62 4.73 21.07
CA PHE A 161 -2.70 5.54 21.65
C PHE A 161 -3.21 6.61 20.67
N GLY A 162 -4.51 6.91 20.74
CA GLY A 162 -5.14 7.95 19.92
C GLY A 162 -5.74 7.46 18.60
N ILE A 163 -5.92 8.39 17.67
CA ILE A 163 -6.52 8.12 16.36
C ILE A 163 -5.56 7.27 15.53
N GLN A 164 -6.11 6.26 14.88
CA GLN A 164 -5.37 5.20 14.21
C GLN A 164 -5.03 5.55 12.75
N ALA A 165 -4.80 6.84 12.51
CA ALA A 165 -4.46 7.47 11.24
C ALA A 165 -3.23 8.37 11.42
N GLY A 166 -2.66 8.88 10.33
CA GLY A 166 -1.59 9.89 10.38
C GLY A 166 -1.21 10.47 9.03
N VAL A 167 -0.20 11.33 9.04
CA VAL A 167 0.24 12.09 7.86
C VAL A 167 1.72 11.81 7.60
N VAL A 168 2.06 11.54 6.34
CA VAL A 168 3.44 11.52 5.84
C VAL A 168 3.61 12.75 4.96
N GLU A 169 4.39 13.72 5.42
CA GLU A 169 4.62 14.96 4.70
C GLU A 169 5.77 14.79 3.70
N LEU A 170 5.46 14.92 2.41
CA LEU A 170 6.45 14.90 1.33
C LEU A 170 6.60 16.31 0.73
N PRO A 171 7.68 16.59 -0.02
CA PRO A 171 7.93 17.91 -0.59
C PRO A 171 6.77 18.48 -1.44
N HIS A 172 6.06 17.62 -2.19
CA HIS A 172 5.02 18.05 -3.12
C HIS A 172 3.58 17.70 -2.70
N ALA A 173 3.39 16.81 -1.72
CA ALA A 173 2.07 16.43 -1.23
C ALA A 173 2.13 15.86 0.19
N ASN A 174 1.03 15.98 0.92
CA ASN A 174 0.80 15.29 2.19
C ASN A 174 0.04 13.98 1.92
N LEU A 175 0.59 12.86 2.39
CA LEU A 175 -0.08 11.56 2.30
C LEU A 175 -0.81 11.30 3.62
N ILE A 176 -2.13 11.25 3.60
CA ILE A 176 -2.95 11.03 4.81
C ILE A 176 -3.43 9.59 4.84
N LEU A 177 -2.99 8.83 5.83
CA LEU A 177 -3.23 7.40 5.96
C LEU A 177 -4.35 7.15 6.98
N LEU A 178 -5.50 6.65 6.53
CA LEU A 178 -6.68 6.37 7.34
C LEU A 178 -6.80 4.88 7.69
N ASP A 179 -7.49 4.60 8.80
CA ASP A 179 -7.97 3.27 9.16
C ASP A 179 -9.44 3.14 8.80
N SER A 180 -9.70 2.52 7.65
CA SER A 180 -11.05 2.16 7.22
C SER A 180 -11.33 0.66 7.36
N GLY A 181 -10.47 -0.13 8.02
CA GLY A 181 -10.50 -1.60 7.98
C GLY A 181 -11.81 -2.22 8.50
N LYS A 182 -12.62 -1.44 9.22
CA LYS A 182 -13.96 -1.86 9.69
C LYS A 182 -15.09 -1.55 8.69
N GLY A 183 -14.78 -1.10 7.48
CA GLY A 183 -15.78 -0.58 6.54
C GLY A 183 -16.44 0.72 7.00
N THR A 184 -15.77 1.46 7.90
CA THR A 184 -16.17 2.79 8.35
C THR A 184 -14.98 3.56 8.94
N LEU A 185 -14.99 4.89 8.86
CA LEU A 185 -14.02 5.77 9.55
C LEU A 185 -14.52 6.19 10.94
N GLY A 186 -15.81 6.50 11.03
CA GLY A 186 -16.48 7.04 12.21
C GLY A 186 -16.15 8.52 12.48
N ASP A 187 -17.01 9.17 13.25
CA ASP A 187 -16.96 10.63 13.44
C ASP A 187 -15.63 11.14 14.01
N LYS A 188 -14.98 10.37 14.88
CA LYS A 188 -13.70 10.77 15.49
C LYS A 188 -12.62 10.92 14.42
N GLN A 189 -12.53 9.96 13.49
CA GLN A 189 -11.54 9.98 12.44
C GLN A 189 -11.90 10.97 11.33
N LEU A 190 -13.18 11.12 11.00
CA LEU A 190 -13.65 12.16 10.06
C LEU A 190 -13.35 13.57 10.57
N ARG A 191 -13.60 13.85 11.85
CA ARG A 191 -13.23 15.15 12.46
C ARG A 191 -11.72 15.38 12.48
N TRP A 192 -10.95 14.33 12.76
CA TRP A 192 -9.49 14.41 12.69
C TRP A 192 -9.00 14.70 11.28
N LEU A 193 -9.51 13.99 10.26
CA LEU A 193 -9.19 14.24 8.86
C LEU A 193 -9.55 15.67 8.45
N SER A 194 -10.73 16.16 8.86
CA SER A 194 -11.13 17.55 8.63
C SER A 194 -10.08 18.52 9.18
N LYS A 195 -9.69 18.33 10.44
CA LYS A 195 -8.70 19.17 11.12
C LYS A 195 -7.35 19.14 10.40
N GLU A 196 -6.81 17.95 10.09
CA GLU A 196 -5.52 17.83 9.43
C GLU A 196 -5.50 18.48 8.04
N LEU A 197 -6.60 18.39 7.28
CA LEU A 197 -6.71 19.07 5.99
C LEU A 197 -6.84 20.59 6.15
N ASP A 198 -7.60 21.06 7.15
CA ASP A 198 -7.78 22.49 7.41
C ASP A 198 -6.48 23.15 7.90
N GLU A 199 -5.60 22.41 8.59
CA GLU A 199 -4.30 22.88 9.08
C GLU A 199 -3.18 22.80 8.01
N ARG A 200 -3.37 22.08 6.91
CA ARG A 200 -2.34 21.79 5.89
C ARG A 200 -2.73 22.22 4.48
N THR A 201 -3.37 23.38 4.38
CA THR A 201 -3.86 23.91 3.09
C THR A 201 -2.74 24.38 2.16
N ASP A 202 -1.51 24.50 2.65
CA ASP A 202 -0.34 24.94 1.88
C ASP A 202 0.17 23.88 0.91
N ARG A 203 -0.23 22.61 1.09
CA ARG A 203 0.14 21.50 0.21
C ARG A 203 -1.06 20.66 -0.22
N PRO A 204 -1.01 20.10 -1.43
CA PRO A 204 -1.97 19.10 -1.88
C PRO A 204 -1.97 17.87 -0.95
N ALA A 205 -3.15 17.29 -0.72
CA ALA A 205 -3.34 16.09 0.08
C ALA A 205 -3.80 14.90 -0.79
N ILE A 206 -3.17 13.75 -0.58
CA ILE A 206 -3.56 12.45 -1.14
C ILE A 206 -3.95 11.57 0.04
N ILE A 207 -5.22 11.16 0.08
CA ILE A 207 -5.81 10.42 1.19
C ILE A 207 -5.81 8.94 0.83
N TYR A 208 -5.44 8.09 1.78
CA TYR A 208 -5.42 6.65 1.65
C TYR A 208 -6.37 6.02 2.66
N GLY A 209 -7.17 5.08 2.21
CA GLY A 209 -7.93 4.18 3.06
C GLY A 209 -8.15 2.88 2.32
N HIS A 210 -8.28 1.76 3.03
CA HIS A 210 -8.43 0.47 2.39
C HIS A 210 -9.77 0.31 1.65
N PHE A 211 -10.88 0.76 2.25
CA PHE A 211 -12.22 0.57 1.70
C PHE A 211 -12.58 1.60 0.63
N ASN A 212 -13.30 1.15 -0.40
CA ASN A 212 -13.89 2.00 -1.42
C ASN A 212 -14.95 2.95 -0.84
N PRO A 213 -14.98 4.23 -1.25
CA PRO A 213 -15.80 5.26 -0.61
C PRO A 213 -17.24 5.31 -1.17
N CYS A 214 -17.52 4.53 -2.22
CA CYS A 214 -18.81 4.46 -2.90
C CYS A 214 -19.02 3.06 -3.48
N PRO A 215 -20.26 2.67 -3.86
CA PRO A 215 -20.53 1.34 -4.38
C PRO A 215 -19.63 0.93 -5.55
N ASN A 216 -19.00 -0.25 -5.44
CA ASN A 216 -18.26 -0.85 -6.55
C ASN A 216 -19.24 -1.55 -7.49
N ARG A 217 -19.12 -1.29 -8.79
CA ARG A 217 -19.87 -1.98 -9.86
C ARG A 217 -18.98 -2.89 -10.72
N GLY A 218 -17.73 -3.09 -10.32
CA GLY A 218 -16.80 -4.01 -10.97
C GLY A 218 -17.18 -5.48 -10.78
N ILE A 219 -16.22 -6.38 -11.00
CA ILE A 219 -16.47 -7.82 -11.08
C ILE A 219 -17.09 -8.40 -9.81
N ARG A 220 -16.77 -7.82 -8.65
CA ARG A 220 -17.34 -8.16 -7.36
C ARG A 220 -18.04 -6.93 -6.76
N PRO A 221 -19.34 -6.73 -7.06
CA PRO A 221 -20.08 -5.58 -6.57
C PRO A 221 -20.15 -5.54 -5.05
N ASN A 222 -20.05 -4.34 -4.48
CA ASN A 222 -20.23 -4.11 -3.05
C ASN A 222 -20.76 -2.69 -2.80
N LYS A 223 -21.25 -2.42 -1.58
CA LYS A 223 -21.85 -1.12 -1.22
C LYS A 223 -20.81 -0.03 -0.94
N GLY A 224 -19.55 -0.39 -0.72
CA GLY A 224 -18.52 0.48 -0.17
C GLY A 224 -18.71 0.78 1.31
N MET A 225 -17.87 1.67 1.81
CA MET A 225 -17.85 2.14 3.19
C MET A 225 -19.17 2.84 3.59
N HIS A 226 -19.69 2.55 4.79
CA HIS A 226 -20.98 3.09 5.26
C HIS A 226 -21.00 4.64 5.30
N ASP A 227 -19.96 5.24 5.86
CA ASP A 227 -19.76 6.70 5.93
C ASP A 227 -18.93 7.23 4.75
N GLY A 228 -18.81 6.46 3.66
CA GLY A 228 -18.20 6.88 2.40
C GLY A 228 -18.77 8.20 1.83
N PRO A 229 -20.10 8.41 1.81
CA PRO A 229 -20.68 9.69 1.41
C PRO A 229 -20.22 10.87 2.27
N SER A 230 -20.06 10.68 3.59
CA SER A 230 -19.56 11.71 4.50
C SER A 230 -18.09 12.04 4.21
N LEU A 231 -17.26 11.03 3.95
CA LEU A 231 -15.88 11.23 3.53
C LEU A 231 -15.81 12.04 2.22
N LEU A 232 -16.57 11.63 1.19
CA LEU A 232 -16.54 12.29 -0.11
C LEU A 232 -17.02 13.75 -0.02
N ASN A 233 -18.05 14.03 0.77
CA ASN A 233 -18.50 15.40 1.01
C ASN A 233 -17.46 16.24 1.77
N LEU A 234 -16.75 15.63 2.74
CA LEU A 234 -15.66 16.29 3.46
C LEU A 234 -14.52 16.68 2.51
N LEU A 235 -14.11 15.76 1.62
CA LEU A 235 -13.03 15.99 0.66
C LEU A 235 -13.44 17.02 -0.42
N ALA A 236 -14.67 16.93 -0.95
CA ALA A 236 -15.15 17.83 -2.00
C ALA A 236 -15.17 19.32 -1.58
N LYS A 237 -15.23 19.61 -0.29
CA LYS A 237 -15.18 20.98 0.26
C LYS A 237 -13.75 21.55 0.32
N ARG A 238 -12.73 20.74 0.09
CA ARG A 238 -11.32 21.10 0.28
C ARG A 238 -10.55 20.86 -1.00
N LYS A 239 -10.43 21.90 -1.83
CA LYS A 239 -9.85 21.79 -3.18
C LYS A 239 -8.41 21.26 -3.22
N HIS A 240 -7.65 21.41 -2.12
CA HIS A 240 -6.31 20.85 -1.99
C HIS A 240 -6.31 19.32 -1.71
N ALA A 241 -7.45 18.70 -1.37
CA ALA A 241 -7.58 17.25 -1.30
C ALA A 241 -7.81 16.68 -2.70
N ARG A 242 -6.74 16.16 -3.31
CA ARG A 242 -6.72 15.86 -4.76
C ARG A 242 -7.04 14.41 -5.09
N ALA A 243 -6.80 13.48 -4.18
CA ALA A 243 -7.12 12.08 -4.41
C ALA A 243 -7.51 11.30 -3.15
N TYR A 244 -8.36 10.29 -3.34
CA TYR A 244 -8.59 9.19 -2.41
C TYR A 244 -8.17 7.88 -3.06
N ILE A 245 -7.14 7.24 -2.53
CA ILE A 245 -6.57 5.98 -3.02
C ILE A 245 -7.00 4.83 -2.10
N TYR A 246 -7.55 3.78 -2.69
CA TYR A 246 -8.12 2.64 -1.96
C TYR A 246 -7.84 1.29 -2.59
N GLY A 247 -8.07 0.21 -1.85
CA GLY A 247 -7.96 -1.18 -2.30
C GLY A 247 -9.28 -1.91 -2.13
N HIS A 248 -9.25 -3.08 -1.48
CA HIS A 248 -10.41 -3.90 -1.07
C HIS A 248 -11.16 -4.60 -2.22
N THR A 249 -11.32 -3.93 -3.37
CA THR A 249 -12.06 -4.52 -4.50
C THR A 249 -11.16 -5.26 -5.49
N HIS A 250 -9.84 -5.17 -5.34
CA HIS A 250 -8.84 -5.87 -6.17
C HIS A 250 -8.95 -5.53 -7.67
N GLU A 251 -9.32 -4.30 -8.00
CA GLU A 251 -9.51 -3.86 -9.38
C GLU A 251 -8.79 -2.53 -9.62
N TRP A 252 -7.94 -2.47 -10.64
CA TRP A 252 -7.34 -1.20 -11.07
C TRP A 252 -8.41 -0.34 -11.74
N GLN A 253 -8.86 0.72 -11.04
CA GLN A 253 -9.92 1.61 -11.50
C GLN A 253 -9.60 3.05 -11.17
N TYR A 254 -10.17 3.97 -11.97
CA TYR A 254 -10.01 5.40 -11.81
C TYR A 254 -11.35 6.09 -12.07
N ASP A 255 -11.75 6.96 -11.17
CA ASP A 255 -12.90 7.85 -11.30
C ASP A 255 -12.49 9.29 -10.88
N ARG A 256 -13.21 10.30 -11.36
CA ARG A 256 -12.97 11.69 -11.01
C ARG A 256 -14.28 12.41 -10.71
N ARG A 257 -14.29 13.12 -9.59
CA ARG A 257 -15.40 13.98 -9.16
C ARG A 257 -14.87 15.39 -8.96
N ASP A 258 -15.08 16.24 -9.96
CA ASP A 258 -14.52 17.59 -9.99
C ASP A 258 -12.98 17.55 -9.83
N HIS A 259 -12.43 18.10 -8.74
CA HIS A 259 -11.00 18.11 -8.43
C HIS A 259 -10.50 16.83 -7.74
N LEU A 260 -11.40 15.97 -7.24
CA LEU A 260 -11.06 14.78 -6.47
C LEU A 260 -10.97 13.54 -7.36
N CYS A 261 -9.80 12.91 -7.41
CA CYS A 261 -9.60 11.61 -8.07
C CYS A 261 -9.87 10.47 -7.09
N LEU A 262 -10.61 9.45 -7.52
CA LEU A 262 -10.81 8.20 -6.78
C LEU A 262 -10.02 7.10 -7.50
N ILE A 263 -8.99 6.56 -6.85
CA ILE A 263 -8.08 5.59 -7.47
C ILE A 263 -8.14 4.29 -6.70
N ASN A 264 -8.59 3.23 -7.37
CA ASN A 264 -8.64 1.89 -6.81
C ASN A 264 -7.40 1.13 -7.24
N GLN A 265 -6.66 0.59 -6.28
CA GLN A 265 -5.46 -0.21 -6.48
C GLN A 265 -5.86 -1.65 -6.86
N PRO A 266 -5.15 -2.31 -7.79
CA PRO A 266 -5.26 -3.75 -7.88
C PRO A 266 -4.66 -4.37 -6.61
N ALA A 267 -5.02 -5.61 -6.36
CA ALA A 267 -4.29 -6.38 -5.37
C ALA A 267 -2.89 -6.71 -5.86
N VAL A 268 -1.95 -6.82 -4.93
CA VAL A 268 -0.64 -7.44 -5.21
C VAL A 268 -0.83 -8.94 -5.44
N SER A 269 -1.67 -9.57 -4.63
CA SER A 269 -1.83 -11.03 -4.60
C SER A 269 -2.85 -11.52 -5.62
N TYR A 270 -4.09 -11.76 -5.21
CA TYR A 270 -5.12 -12.39 -6.03
C TYR A 270 -6.19 -11.38 -6.46
N TYR A 271 -7.00 -11.74 -7.45
CA TYR A 271 -7.97 -10.83 -8.06
C TYR A 271 -9.24 -11.60 -8.44
N PHE A 272 -10.38 -10.91 -8.46
CA PHE A 272 -11.69 -11.58 -8.45
C PHE A 272 -12.21 -12.02 -9.83
N GLY A 273 -11.61 -11.55 -10.94
CA GLY A 273 -12.05 -11.82 -12.31
C GLY A 273 -10.94 -12.35 -13.21
N LYS A 274 -11.27 -13.24 -14.15
CA LYS A 274 -10.29 -13.81 -15.09
C LYS A 274 -9.61 -12.70 -15.91
N GLY A 275 -8.28 -12.71 -15.97
CA GLY A 275 -7.50 -11.72 -16.73
C GLY A 275 -7.56 -10.28 -16.19
N HIS A 276 -7.89 -10.09 -14.92
CA HIS A 276 -7.69 -8.81 -14.23
C HIS A 276 -6.21 -8.63 -13.85
N ALA A 277 -5.75 -7.39 -13.86
CA ALA A 277 -4.41 -7.07 -13.40
C ALA A 277 -4.23 -7.30 -11.89
N HIS A 278 -3.03 -7.73 -11.52
CA HIS A 278 -2.52 -7.71 -10.16
C HIS A 278 -1.07 -7.24 -10.16
N GLY A 279 -0.68 -6.53 -9.11
CA GLY A 279 0.59 -5.80 -9.09
C GLY A 279 0.60 -4.65 -8.10
N TRP A 280 1.35 -3.60 -8.44
CA TRP A 280 1.60 -2.45 -7.60
C TRP A 280 1.68 -1.18 -8.43
N ILE A 281 1.66 -0.01 -7.79
CA ILE A 281 1.74 1.28 -8.47
C ILE A 281 3.07 1.97 -8.13
N ASP A 282 3.75 2.44 -9.16
CA ASP A 282 4.87 3.36 -9.06
C ASP A 282 4.34 4.79 -9.15
N MET A 283 4.35 5.53 -8.04
CA MET A 283 3.86 6.91 -7.99
C MET A 283 5.03 7.89 -7.91
N ARG A 284 5.09 8.83 -8.85
CA ARG A 284 6.04 9.95 -8.86
C ARG A 284 5.30 11.25 -8.61
N LEU A 285 5.74 11.99 -7.60
CA LEU A 285 5.22 13.31 -7.27
C LEU A 285 6.11 14.37 -7.93
N THR A 286 5.48 15.29 -8.63
CA THR A 286 6.08 16.54 -9.07
C THR A 286 5.37 17.68 -8.36
N GLU A 287 5.85 18.90 -8.54
CA GLU A 287 5.15 20.07 -8.03
C GLU A 287 3.71 20.18 -8.55
N MET A 288 3.45 19.72 -9.78
CA MET A 288 2.17 19.90 -10.48
C MET A 288 1.27 18.67 -10.43
N SER A 289 1.82 17.48 -10.26
CA SER A 289 1.07 16.23 -10.46
C SER A 289 1.59 15.06 -9.62
N ALA A 290 0.70 14.11 -9.36
CA ALA A 290 1.08 12.74 -9.02
C ALA A 290 0.87 11.86 -10.26
N GLU A 291 1.95 11.27 -10.75
CA GLU A 291 1.96 10.34 -11.88
C GLU A 291 1.97 8.92 -11.34
N LEU A 292 0.96 8.12 -11.69
CA LEU A 292 0.79 6.76 -11.21
C LEU A 292 0.92 5.80 -12.39
N GLU A 293 1.82 4.84 -12.30
CA GLU A 293 2.00 3.79 -13.31
C GLU A 293 1.74 2.41 -12.70
N LEU A 294 0.84 1.64 -13.30
CA LEU A 294 0.57 0.27 -12.89
C LEU A 294 1.70 -0.67 -13.33
N ARG A 295 2.36 -1.32 -12.37
CA ARG A 295 3.34 -2.38 -12.56
C ARG A 295 2.71 -3.74 -12.25
N CYS A 296 2.39 -4.52 -13.28
CA CYS A 296 1.79 -5.84 -13.11
C CYS A 296 2.85 -6.88 -12.73
N ILE A 297 2.48 -7.87 -11.91
CA ILE A 297 3.36 -9.02 -11.63
C ILE A 297 3.69 -9.80 -12.91
N ASN A 298 2.69 -9.98 -13.78
CA ASN A 298 2.92 -10.44 -15.15
C ASN A 298 3.25 -9.21 -16.04
N PRO A 299 4.50 -9.04 -16.50
CA PRO A 299 4.89 -7.88 -17.31
C PRO A 299 4.23 -7.86 -18.70
N ASN A 300 3.73 -9.00 -19.17
CA ASN A 300 3.01 -9.12 -20.45
C ASN A 300 1.50 -8.84 -20.31
N HIS A 301 1.02 -8.52 -19.10
CA HIS A 301 -0.38 -8.18 -18.89
C HIS A 301 -0.74 -6.88 -19.64
N LYS A 302 -1.88 -6.83 -20.32
CA LYS A 302 -2.30 -5.69 -21.16
C LYS A 302 -2.41 -4.35 -20.43
N GLN A 303 -2.59 -4.37 -19.11
CA GLN A 303 -2.68 -3.17 -18.26
C GLN A 303 -1.33 -2.78 -17.64
N ASN A 304 -0.26 -3.57 -17.85
CA ASN A 304 1.07 -3.21 -17.39
C ASN A 304 1.52 -1.92 -18.08
N GLY A 305 2.02 -0.95 -17.31
CA GLY A 305 2.36 0.39 -17.79
C GLY A 305 1.17 1.32 -17.96
N ASP A 306 -0.06 0.95 -17.59
CA ASP A 306 -1.20 1.87 -17.62
C ASP A 306 -0.96 3.04 -16.65
N GLN A 307 -1.15 4.26 -17.15
CA GLN A 307 -0.85 5.48 -16.41
C GLN A 307 -2.12 6.21 -15.99
N LYS A 308 -2.07 6.85 -14.83
CA LYS A 308 -3.06 7.79 -14.30
C LYS A 308 -2.35 9.00 -13.74
N GLN A 309 -3.03 10.14 -13.75
CA GLN A 309 -2.47 11.38 -13.24
C GLN A 309 -3.47 12.11 -12.36
N VAL A 310 -2.98 12.60 -11.22
CA VAL A 310 -3.70 13.50 -10.33
C VAL A 310 -3.06 14.87 -10.42
N THR A 311 -3.84 15.91 -10.72
CA THR A 311 -3.38 17.29 -10.69
C THR A 311 -3.24 17.74 -9.24
N LEU A 312 -2.06 18.20 -8.85
CA LEU A 312 -1.75 18.62 -7.48
C LEU A 312 -1.92 20.14 -7.30
N LYS A 313 -1.42 20.92 -8.25
CA LYS A 313 -1.61 22.37 -8.33
C LYS A 313 -2.30 22.73 -9.65
N ASP A 314 -3.22 23.68 -9.60
CA ASP A 314 -3.90 24.15 -10.80
C ASP A 314 -2.94 25.07 -11.60
N PRO A 315 -2.90 24.98 -12.94
CA PRO A 315 -1.92 25.73 -13.76
C PRO A 315 -1.97 27.25 -13.58
N GLU A 316 -3.11 27.80 -13.16
CA GLU A 316 -3.33 29.25 -13.01
C GLU A 316 -2.65 29.84 -11.75
N VAL A 317 -2.16 29.01 -10.82
CA VAL A 317 -1.57 29.43 -9.54
C VAL A 317 -0.09 29.82 -9.66
N LEU A 318 0.49 29.76 -10.86
CA LEU A 318 1.90 30.10 -11.13
C LEU A 318 2.10 31.44 -11.85
N SER A 319 1.08 32.31 -11.89
CA SER A 319 1.21 33.70 -12.41
C SER A 319 1.47 34.73 -11.32
#